data_AF-A0A7W9RYB3-F1
#
_entry.id   AF-A0A7W9RYB3-F1
#
_cell.length_a   1.000
_cell.length_b   1.000
_cell.length_c   1.000
_cell.angle_alpha   90.00
_cell.angle_beta   90.00
_cell.angle_gamma   90.00
#
_symmetry.space_group_name_H-M   'P 1'
#
loop_
_entity.id
_entity.type
_entity.pdbx_description
1 polymer ?
#
loop_
_entity_poly.entity_id
_entity_poly.type
_entity_poly.pdbx_seq_one_letter_code
_entity_poly.pdbx_strand_id
1 'polypeptide(L)'
;MSVSWVLAIVLIIGVVAFLVARMRASRLEPQPGVKQHSLPGYHGSYALVLAIFPALLFFAIWKAASPLYIDSAVWRGLPGQVTSAPDVNRSLTMGTIYAIGDGLRRLDAAEIEQVRSGQADLKALFATKGLALASNGEPYMVPAAESYRSMSDASSLWSAIGAILISLAGAWFGLSGITLRRRARNNVERVMLWGLIAASTVAILTTVGIVLSMLFQTLSFFQSVPLSNFFFGTVWDPRFAAAGSGGATGQFGLIPLLAGTLYIALVAMLFAVPVGLFAAIYMSEYASRKVRSIVKPVLEVLAGIPTIVYGIFALVTVGPLLRDISAALSGGQPFIAAQSVLTAGLVMGIMLIPFVSSLSDDIISAVPRSLNDGSLGLGATRSETVRNVILPAALPGIVGALLLTASRAIGETMIVVLAAGVAANLTINPGEAMTTITVKIVNQLTGDLEFTSPQTLVAFALGITLFVITLGMNVLALYIVRKYREQYE
;
A
#
# COMPACT_ATOMS: atom_id res chain seq x y z
N MET A 1 -10.41 -27.22 -13.64
CA MET A 1 -11.41 -26.63 -12.70
C MET A 1 -11.01 -25.19 -12.39
N SER A 2 -11.96 -24.28 -12.21
CA SER A 2 -11.62 -22.91 -11.81
C SER A 2 -11.02 -22.90 -10.40
N VAL A 3 -10.16 -21.92 -10.12
CA VAL A 3 -9.60 -21.70 -8.78
C VAL A 3 -10.70 -21.53 -7.73
N SER A 4 -11.77 -20.80 -8.08
CA SER A 4 -12.92 -20.58 -7.20
C SER A 4 -13.59 -21.88 -6.75
N TRP A 5 -13.75 -22.85 -7.66
CA TRP A 5 -14.33 -24.15 -7.31
C TRP A 5 -13.46 -24.96 -6.37
N VAL A 6 -12.14 -24.97 -6.57
CA VAL A 6 -11.21 -25.69 -5.67
C VAL A 6 -11.26 -25.08 -4.27
N LEU A 7 -11.20 -23.75 -4.17
CA LEU A 7 -11.29 -23.05 -2.89
C LEU A 7 -12.63 -23.30 -2.19
N ALA A 8 -13.74 -23.27 -2.93
CA ALA A 8 -15.06 -23.57 -2.39
C ALA A 8 -15.16 -25.00 -1.85
N ILE A 9 -14.64 -26.00 -2.58
CA ILE A 9 -14.65 -27.40 -2.14
C ILE A 9 -13.81 -27.59 -0.88
N VAL A 10 -12.59 -27.04 -0.83
CA VAL A 10 -11.71 -27.09 0.35
C VAL A 10 -12.37 -26.43 1.56
N LEU A 11 -13.05 -25.31 1.36
CA LEU A 11 -13.78 -24.62 2.43
C LEU A 11 -14.98 -25.44 2.92
N ILE A 12 -15.74 -26.05 2.02
CA ILE A 12 -16.85 -26.95 2.37
C ILE A 12 -16.33 -28.13 3.19
N ILE A 13 -15.24 -28.79 2.76
CA ILE A 13 -14.60 -29.88 3.51
C ILE A 13 -14.20 -29.41 4.91
N GLY A 14 -13.59 -28.24 5.02
CA GLY A 14 -13.20 -27.66 6.31
C GLY A 14 -14.37 -27.34 7.24
N VAL A 15 -15.47 -26.79 6.71
CA VAL A 15 -16.69 -26.50 7.47
C VAL A 15 -17.36 -27.81 7.94
N VAL A 16 -17.44 -28.81 7.07
CA VAL A 16 -17.96 -30.14 7.44
C VAL A 16 -17.08 -30.76 8.53
N ALA A 17 -15.75 -30.72 8.38
CA ALA A 17 -14.81 -31.22 9.39
C ALA A 17 -14.99 -30.51 10.74
N PHE A 18 -15.20 -29.18 10.74
CA PHE A 18 -15.48 -28.39 11.94
C PHE A 18 -16.75 -28.88 12.66
N LEU A 19 -17.86 -28.98 11.92
CA LEU A 19 -19.15 -29.36 12.48
C LEU A 19 -19.11 -30.78 13.04
N VAL A 20 -18.56 -31.74 12.29
CA VAL A 20 -18.44 -33.13 12.73
C VAL A 20 -17.51 -33.25 13.94
N ALA A 21 -16.38 -32.55 13.95
CA ALA A 21 -15.45 -32.57 15.08
C ALA A 21 -16.07 -31.97 16.35
N ARG A 22 -16.81 -30.87 16.22
CA ARG A 22 -17.53 -30.24 17.32
C ARG A 22 -18.61 -31.18 17.88
N MET A 23 -19.39 -31.82 17.01
CA MET A 23 -20.43 -32.78 17.40
C MET A 23 -19.85 -34.03 18.08
N ARG A 24 -18.73 -34.57 17.58
CA ARG A 24 -18.05 -35.71 18.20
C ARG A 24 -17.50 -35.35 19.58
N ALA A 25 -16.87 -34.18 19.72
CA ALA A 25 -16.32 -33.72 20.98
C ALA A 25 -17.39 -33.42 22.04
N SER A 26 -18.58 -32.93 21.64
CA SER A 26 -19.68 -32.69 22.59
C SER A 26 -20.34 -33.98 23.10
N ARG A 27 -20.18 -35.10 22.39
CA ARG A 27 -20.68 -36.43 22.81
C ARG A 27 -19.70 -37.19 23.72
N LEU A 28 -18.50 -36.65 23.95
CA LEU A 28 -17.54 -37.27 24.86
C LEU A 28 -17.97 -37.01 26.30
N GLU A 29 -18.52 -38.03 26.96
CA GLU A 29 -18.85 -37.99 28.38
C GLU A 29 -17.58 -38.15 29.22
N PRO A 30 -17.22 -37.12 30.02
CA PRO A 30 -16.12 -37.25 30.97
C PRO A 30 -16.53 -38.17 32.14
N GLN A 31 -15.62 -39.06 32.55
CA GLN A 31 -15.80 -39.77 33.82
C GLN A 31 -15.88 -38.78 35.00
N PRO A 32 -16.60 -39.11 36.09
CA PRO A 32 -16.67 -38.26 37.27
C PRO A 32 -15.26 -37.86 37.75
N GLY A 33 -15.00 -36.55 37.83
CA GLY A 33 -13.70 -35.99 38.24
C GLY A 33 -12.70 -35.68 37.11
N VAL A 34 -12.95 -36.13 35.87
CA VAL A 34 -12.07 -35.86 34.72
C VAL A 34 -12.63 -34.71 33.89
N LYS A 35 -12.01 -33.52 33.94
CA LYS A 35 -12.41 -32.40 33.07
C LYS A 35 -11.88 -32.58 31.65
N GLN A 36 -12.66 -32.15 30.65
CA GLN A 36 -12.18 -32.02 29.28
C GLN A 36 -11.07 -30.96 29.21
N HIS A 37 -9.97 -31.27 28.53
CA HIS A 37 -8.86 -30.30 28.37
C HIS A 37 -9.24 -29.15 27.43
N SER A 38 -10.08 -29.38 26.43
CA SER A 38 -10.45 -28.38 25.41
C SER A 38 -11.94 -28.45 25.10
N LEU A 39 -12.55 -27.26 24.94
CA LEU A 39 -13.97 -27.17 24.58
C LEU A 39 -14.23 -27.75 23.18
N PRO A 40 -15.44 -28.26 22.90
CA PRO A 40 -15.80 -28.81 21.59
C PRO A 40 -15.52 -27.88 20.41
N GLY A 41 -15.61 -26.56 20.61
CA GLY A 41 -15.26 -25.56 19.60
C GLY A 41 -13.81 -25.64 19.15
N TYR A 42 -12.85 -25.87 20.06
CA TYR A 42 -11.43 -25.99 19.71
C TYR A 42 -11.11 -27.27 18.94
N HIS A 43 -11.82 -28.37 19.21
CA HIS A 43 -11.71 -29.58 18.39
C HIS A 43 -12.24 -29.33 16.97
N GLY A 44 -13.35 -28.60 16.84
CA GLY A 44 -13.85 -28.08 15.57
C GLY A 44 -12.80 -27.26 14.83
N SER A 45 -12.29 -26.20 15.46
CA SER A 45 -11.32 -25.30 14.85
C SER A 45 -10.03 -26.01 14.45
N TYR A 46 -9.58 -26.98 15.25
CA TYR A 46 -8.41 -27.78 14.93
C TYR A 46 -8.60 -28.64 13.67
N ALA A 47 -9.74 -29.30 13.54
CA ALA A 47 -10.07 -30.10 12.34
C ALA A 47 -10.21 -29.21 11.10
N LEU A 48 -10.82 -28.02 11.25
CA LEU A 48 -10.93 -27.03 10.17
C LEU A 48 -9.55 -26.58 9.68
N VAL A 49 -8.67 -26.20 10.61
CA VAL A 49 -7.33 -25.72 10.28
C VAL A 49 -6.53 -26.79 9.54
N LEU A 50 -6.58 -28.04 9.99
CA LEU A 50 -5.89 -29.15 9.33
C LEU A 50 -6.48 -29.47 7.95
N ALA A 51 -7.79 -29.33 7.76
CA ALA A 51 -8.45 -29.56 6.49
C ALA A 51 -8.17 -28.44 5.47
N ILE A 52 -8.08 -27.18 5.91
CA ILE A 52 -7.98 -26.03 5.01
C ILE A 52 -6.52 -25.64 4.77
N PHE A 53 -5.75 -25.41 5.83
CA PHE A 53 -4.45 -24.72 5.70
C PHE A 53 -3.42 -25.48 4.86
N PRO A 54 -3.16 -26.79 5.07
CA PRO A 54 -2.22 -27.54 4.23
C PRO A 54 -2.65 -27.63 2.76
N ALA A 55 -3.96 -27.75 2.50
CA ALA A 55 -4.51 -27.81 1.15
C ALA A 55 -4.33 -26.48 0.41
N LEU A 56 -4.60 -25.35 1.08
CA LEU A 56 -4.37 -24.02 0.52
C LEU A 56 -2.88 -23.74 0.31
N LEU A 57 -2.03 -24.15 1.25
CA LEU A 57 -0.58 -24.00 1.13
C LEU A 57 -0.04 -24.77 -0.08
N PHE A 58 -0.42 -26.05 -0.22
CA PHE A 58 -0.08 -26.85 -1.38
C PHE A 58 -0.56 -26.21 -2.69
N PHE A 59 -1.82 -25.80 -2.72
CA PHE A 59 -2.42 -25.21 -3.92
C PHE A 59 -1.73 -23.91 -4.33
N ALA A 60 -1.39 -23.05 -3.36
CA ALA A 60 -0.65 -21.82 -3.59
C ALA A 60 0.76 -22.09 -4.11
N ILE A 61 1.51 -23.01 -3.49
CA ILE A 61 2.85 -23.40 -3.93
C ILE A 61 2.81 -23.97 -5.35
N TRP A 62 1.85 -24.86 -5.63
CA TRP A 62 1.70 -25.45 -6.97
C TRP A 62 1.39 -24.38 -8.02
N LYS A 63 0.50 -23.43 -7.71
CA LYS A 63 0.15 -22.34 -8.63
C LYS A 63 1.30 -21.37 -8.87
N ALA A 64 2.19 -21.19 -7.90
CA ALA A 64 3.41 -20.40 -8.08
C ALA A 64 4.49 -21.16 -8.87
N ALA A 65 4.65 -22.47 -8.63
CA ALA A 65 5.72 -23.27 -9.22
C ALA A 65 5.40 -23.83 -10.61
N SER A 66 4.14 -24.15 -10.88
CA SER A 66 3.72 -24.77 -12.15
C SER A 66 4.02 -23.92 -13.38
N PRO A 67 3.79 -22.59 -13.40
CA PRO A 67 4.13 -21.77 -14.55
C PRO A 67 5.64 -21.83 -14.86
N LEU A 68 6.50 -21.78 -13.83
CA LEU A 68 7.95 -21.86 -14.02
C LEU A 68 8.39 -23.14 -14.75
N TYR A 69 7.77 -24.27 -14.40
CA TYR A 69 8.04 -25.55 -15.07
C TYR A 69 7.47 -25.57 -16.49
N ILE A 70 6.20 -25.22 -16.68
CA ILE A 70 5.52 -25.24 -17.98
C ILE A 70 6.24 -24.34 -18.98
N ASP A 71 6.55 -23.10 -18.58
CA ASP A 71 7.22 -22.12 -19.42
C ASP A 71 8.61 -22.62 -19.85
N SER A 72 9.34 -23.26 -18.94
CA SER A 72 10.65 -23.88 -19.24
C SER A 72 10.54 -25.10 -20.18
N ALA A 73 9.46 -25.86 -20.09
CA ALA A 73 9.22 -27.04 -20.91
C ALA A 73 8.80 -26.65 -22.33
N VAL A 74 7.87 -25.68 -22.45
CA VAL A 74 7.43 -25.12 -23.73
C VAL A 74 8.59 -24.44 -24.44
N TRP A 75 9.40 -23.63 -23.72
CA TRP A 75 10.57 -22.95 -24.29
C TRP A 75 11.60 -23.93 -24.86
N ARG A 76 11.88 -25.03 -24.16
CA ARG A 76 12.80 -26.07 -24.66
C ARG A 76 12.26 -26.85 -25.85
N GLY A 77 10.94 -26.84 -26.07
CA GLY A 77 10.30 -27.47 -27.23
C GLY A 77 10.29 -26.58 -28.48
N LEU A 78 10.73 -25.33 -28.39
CA LEU A 78 10.78 -24.41 -29.53
C LEU A 78 11.97 -24.72 -30.46
N PRO A 79 11.90 -24.33 -31.76
CA PRO A 79 13.01 -24.48 -32.69
C PRO A 79 14.29 -23.78 -32.20
N GLY A 80 15.45 -24.41 -32.39
CA GLY A 80 16.74 -23.93 -31.89
C GLY A 80 17.14 -22.52 -32.35
N GLN A 81 16.61 -22.05 -33.48
CA GLN A 81 16.82 -20.69 -34.01
C GLN A 81 16.17 -19.62 -33.12
N VAL A 82 15.05 -19.94 -32.46
CA VAL A 82 14.31 -19.01 -31.57
C VAL A 82 14.91 -19.00 -30.17
N THR A 83 15.36 -20.16 -29.68
CA THR A 83 15.97 -20.30 -28.35
C THR A 83 17.35 -19.66 -28.23
N SER A 84 17.98 -19.33 -29.37
CA SER A 84 19.30 -18.70 -29.45
C SER A 84 19.25 -17.15 -29.50
N ALA A 85 18.06 -16.57 -29.56
CA ALA A 85 17.86 -15.12 -29.66
C ALA A 85 18.01 -14.40 -28.29
N PRO A 86 18.26 -13.07 -28.28
CA PRO A 86 18.40 -12.28 -27.04
C PRO A 86 17.17 -12.36 -26.11
N ASP A 87 17.39 -12.22 -24.80
CA ASP A 87 16.36 -12.40 -23.73
C ASP A 87 15.08 -11.57 -23.93
N VAL A 88 15.17 -10.39 -24.56
CA VAL A 88 14.03 -9.51 -24.85
C VAL A 88 12.99 -10.19 -25.75
N ASN A 89 13.42 -11.10 -26.65
CA ASN A 89 12.51 -11.83 -27.53
C ASN A 89 11.76 -12.95 -26.81
N ARG A 90 12.26 -13.42 -25.66
CA ARG A 90 11.66 -14.53 -24.90
C ARG A 90 10.31 -14.15 -24.31
N SER A 91 10.24 -13.01 -23.61
CA SER A 91 9.00 -12.53 -22.99
C SER A 91 7.92 -12.24 -24.04
N LEU A 92 8.31 -11.66 -25.17
CA LEU A 92 7.43 -11.30 -26.28
C LEU A 92 6.91 -12.54 -27.03
N THR A 93 7.78 -13.53 -27.26
CA THR A 93 7.42 -14.82 -27.86
C THR A 93 6.48 -15.60 -26.96
N MET A 94 6.80 -15.74 -25.67
CA MET A 94 5.94 -16.45 -24.71
C MET A 94 4.59 -15.73 -24.52
N GLY A 95 4.59 -14.40 -24.46
CA GLY A 95 3.35 -13.62 -24.41
C GLY A 95 2.44 -13.86 -25.62
N THR A 96 3.02 -13.98 -26.81
CA THR A 96 2.27 -14.31 -28.03
C THR A 96 1.73 -15.75 -27.99
N ILE A 97 2.54 -16.72 -27.53
CA ILE A 97 2.11 -18.11 -27.33
C ILE A 97 0.95 -18.20 -26.33
N TYR A 98 0.99 -17.44 -25.23
CA TYR A 98 -0.12 -17.38 -24.26
C TYR A 98 -1.38 -16.80 -24.87
N ALA A 99 -1.26 -15.69 -25.61
CA ALA A 99 -2.40 -15.06 -26.28
C ALA A 99 -3.04 -16.00 -27.32
N ILE A 100 -2.23 -16.72 -28.09
CA ILE A 100 -2.72 -17.75 -29.02
C ILE A 100 -3.39 -18.89 -28.25
N GLY A 101 -2.77 -19.39 -27.17
CA GLY A 101 -3.31 -20.48 -26.35
C GLY A 101 -4.67 -20.15 -25.72
N ASP A 102 -4.84 -18.92 -25.22
CA ASP A 102 -6.12 -18.43 -24.71
C ASP A 102 -7.13 -18.17 -25.84
N GLY A 103 -6.67 -17.70 -27.00
CA GLY A 103 -7.50 -17.55 -28.21
C GLY A 103 -8.10 -18.87 -28.68
N LEU A 104 -7.29 -19.93 -28.73
CA LEU A 104 -7.71 -21.28 -29.09
C LEU A 104 -8.82 -21.84 -28.18
N ARG A 105 -9.04 -21.29 -26.97
CA ARG A 105 -10.15 -21.71 -26.09
C ARG A 105 -11.51 -21.15 -26.51
N ARG A 106 -11.52 -20.08 -27.30
CA ARG A 106 -12.73 -19.39 -27.76
C ARG A 106 -13.14 -19.79 -29.18
N LEU A 107 -12.37 -20.69 -29.81
CA LEU A 107 -12.61 -21.19 -31.16
C LEU A 107 -13.38 -22.51 -31.14
N ASP A 108 -14.21 -22.70 -32.16
CA ASP A 108 -14.90 -23.94 -32.44
C ASP A 108 -13.97 -24.98 -33.09
N ALA A 109 -14.37 -26.25 -33.11
CA ALA A 109 -13.55 -27.34 -33.64
C ALA A 109 -13.12 -27.14 -35.11
N ALA A 110 -13.99 -26.55 -35.94
CA ALA A 110 -13.68 -26.24 -37.34
C ALA A 110 -12.67 -25.09 -37.47
N GLU A 111 -12.77 -24.07 -36.62
CA GLU A 111 -11.84 -22.93 -36.58
C GLU A 111 -10.45 -23.37 -36.09
N ILE A 112 -10.39 -24.28 -35.11
CA ILE A 112 -9.12 -24.86 -34.62
C ILE A 112 -8.39 -25.63 -35.74
N GLU A 113 -9.12 -26.36 -36.58
CA GLU A 113 -8.52 -27.11 -37.68
C GLU A 113 -7.98 -26.19 -38.79
N GLN A 114 -8.66 -25.07 -39.06
CA GLN A 114 -8.14 -24.02 -39.95
C GLN A 114 -6.87 -23.37 -39.41
N VAL A 115 -6.77 -23.20 -38.09
CA VAL A 115 -5.55 -22.72 -37.42
C VAL A 115 -4.41 -23.73 -37.52
N ARG A 116 -4.68 -25.02 -37.30
CA ARG A 116 -3.67 -26.10 -37.39
C ARG A 116 -3.12 -26.30 -38.78
N SER A 117 -3.96 -26.16 -39.80
CA SER A 117 -3.57 -26.28 -41.21
C SER A 117 -2.81 -25.06 -41.73
N GLY A 118 -2.65 -24.01 -40.91
CA GLY A 118 -1.97 -22.76 -41.29
C GLY A 118 -2.74 -21.92 -42.31
N GLN A 119 -4.03 -22.20 -42.50
CA GLN A 119 -4.90 -21.54 -43.48
C GLN A 119 -5.66 -20.34 -42.90
N ALA A 120 -5.65 -20.18 -41.57
CA ALA A 120 -6.32 -19.09 -40.87
C ALA A 120 -5.40 -17.89 -40.62
N ASP A 121 -5.91 -16.68 -40.87
CA ASP A 121 -5.32 -15.44 -40.34
C ASP A 121 -5.67 -15.33 -38.84
N LEU A 122 -4.69 -15.64 -37.98
CA LEU A 122 -4.88 -15.71 -36.53
C LEU A 122 -5.32 -14.37 -35.92
N LYS A 123 -4.79 -13.26 -36.42
CA LYS A 123 -5.11 -11.93 -35.92
C LYS A 123 -6.53 -11.56 -36.29
N ALA A 124 -6.96 -11.81 -37.52
CA ALA A 124 -8.33 -11.57 -37.96
C ALA A 124 -9.31 -12.47 -37.20
N LEU A 125 -9.01 -13.76 -37.10
CA LEU A 125 -9.88 -14.74 -36.44
C LEU A 125 -10.05 -14.45 -34.94
N PHE A 126 -8.97 -14.20 -34.21
CA PHE A 126 -9.07 -13.88 -32.78
C PHE A 126 -9.67 -12.48 -32.51
N ALA A 127 -9.52 -11.52 -33.43
CA ALA A 127 -10.20 -10.23 -33.32
C ALA A 127 -11.73 -10.40 -33.30
N THR A 128 -12.28 -11.34 -34.08
CA THR A 128 -13.72 -11.66 -34.02
C THR A 128 -14.18 -12.19 -32.66
N LYS A 129 -13.27 -12.81 -31.89
CA LYS A 129 -13.51 -13.31 -30.53
C LYS A 129 -13.05 -12.34 -29.44
N GLY A 130 -12.80 -11.07 -29.81
CA GLY A 130 -12.42 -9.98 -28.90
C GLY A 130 -11.00 -10.08 -28.34
N LEU A 131 -10.07 -10.71 -29.07
CA LEU A 131 -8.66 -10.86 -28.69
C LEU A 131 -7.78 -10.20 -29.75
N ALA A 132 -7.00 -9.20 -29.35
CA ALA A 132 -6.04 -8.53 -30.23
C ALA A 132 -4.69 -9.25 -30.17
N LEU A 133 -4.22 -9.76 -31.31
CA LEU A 133 -2.83 -10.21 -31.48
C LEU A 133 -1.98 -9.11 -32.10
N ALA A 134 -0.73 -8.98 -31.63
CA ALA A 134 0.25 -8.07 -32.20
C ALA A 134 0.68 -8.51 -33.62
N SER A 135 0.86 -9.81 -33.83
CA SER A 135 1.21 -10.43 -35.11
C SER A 135 0.42 -11.73 -35.34
N ASN A 136 0.41 -12.23 -36.58
CA ASN A 136 -0.19 -13.53 -36.91
C ASN A 136 0.54 -14.74 -36.31
N GLY A 137 1.60 -14.51 -35.52
CA GLY A 137 2.43 -15.56 -34.97
C GLY A 137 3.23 -16.30 -36.05
N GLU A 138 4.24 -17.03 -35.61
CA GLU A 138 5.02 -17.91 -36.48
C GLU A 138 4.43 -19.32 -36.47
N PRO A 139 4.67 -20.16 -37.50
CA PRO A 139 4.07 -21.50 -37.60
C PRO A 139 4.34 -22.40 -36.38
N TYR A 140 5.48 -22.21 -35.69
CA TYR A 140 5.81 -22.97 -34.48
C TYR A 140 5.01 -22.56 -33.24
N MET A 141 4.38 -21.38 -33.24
CA MET A 141 3.70 -20.84 -32.06
C MET A 141 2.37 -21.53 -31.78
N VAL A 142 1.67 -22.03 -32.81
CA VAL A 142 0.40 -22.76 -32.65
C VAL A 142 0.61 -24.11 -31.94
N PRO A 143 1.52 -25.00 -32.40
CA PRO A 143 1.84 -26.23 -31.65
C PRO A 143 2.37 -25.96 -30.24
N ALA A 144 3.18 -24.90 -30.06
CA ALA A 144 3.67 -24.50 -28.75
C ALA A 144 2.53 -24.04 -27.82
N ALA A 145 1.55 -23.30 -28.34
CA ALA A 145 0.38 -22.87 -27.62
C ALA A 145 -0.54 -24.03 -27.23
N GLU A 146 -0.69 -25.04 -28.09
CA GLU A 146 -1.42 -26.28 -27.77
C GLU A 146 -0.70 -27.09 -26.69
N SER A 147 0.62 -27.23 -26.78
CA SER A 147 1.45 -27.87 -25.76
C SER A 147 1.31 -27.15 -24.41
N TYR A 148 1.48 -25.83 -24.39
CA TYR A 148 1.25 -24.98 -23.22
C TYR A 148 -0.14 -25.21 -22.61
N ARG A 149 -1.19 -25.20 -23.44
CA ARG A 149 -2.57 -25.41 -23.00
C ARG A 149 -2.75 -26.78 -22.36
N SER A 150 -2.28 -27.85 -23.01
CA SER A 150 -2.42 -29.22 -22.50
C SER A 150 -1.72 -29.38 -21.14
N MET A 151 -0.52 -28.83 -21.00
CA MET A 151 0.25 -28.86 -19.76
C MET A 151 -0.40 -28.01 -18.65
N SER A 152 -0.92 -26.83 -19.00
CA SER A 152 -1.62 -25.93 -18.09
C SER A 152 -2.94 -26.52 -17.59
N ASP A 153 -3.72 -27.14 -18.49
CA ASP A 153 -4.98 -27.80 -18.17
C ASP A 153 -4.72 -29.02 -17.27
N ALA A 154 -3.73 -29.86 -17.60
CA ALA A 154 -3.32 -30.99 -16.78
C ALA A 154 -2.84 -30.54 -15.39
N SER A 155 -1.98 -29.51 -15.32
CA SER A 155 -1.51 -28.96 -14.05
C SER A 155 -2.66 -28.38 -13.20
N SER A 156 -3.64 -27.72 -13.84
CA SER A 156 -4.82 -27.21 -13.15
C SER A 156 -5.67 -28.33 -12.55
N LEU A 157 -5.75 -29.48 -13.21
CA LEU A 157 -6.46 -30.66 -12.73
C LEU A 157 -5.71 -31.32 -11.57
N TRP A 158 -4.40 -31.56 -11.72
CA TRP A 158 -3.58 -32.19 -10.70
C TRP A 158 -3.48 -31.35 -9.42
N SER A 159 -3.37 -30.04 -9.54
CA SER A 159 -3.42 -29.14 -8.37
C SER A 159 -4.76 -29.18 -7.67
N ALA A 160 -5.87 -29.24 -8.40
CA ALA A 160 -7.21 -29.38 -7.82
C ALA A 160 -7.37 -30.70 -7.06
N ILE A 161 -7.01 -31.82 -7.70
CA ILE A 161 -7.06 -33.16 -7.09
C ILE A 161 -6.18 -33.21 -5.84
N GLY A 162 -4.92 -32.75 -5.95
CA GLY A 162 -3.98 -32.71 -4.83
C GLY A 162 -4.50 -31.89 -3.65
N ALA A 163 -5.04 -30.69 -3.91
CA ALA A 163 -5.60 -29.83 -2.87
C ALA A 163 -6.79 -30.49 -2.15
N ILE A 164 -7.71 -31.11 -2.90
CA ILE A 164 -8.88 -31.80 -2.34
C ILE A 164 -8.44 -33.01 -1.50
N LEU A 165 -7.51 -33.83 -2.00
CA LEU A 165 -7.00 -34.99 -1.28
C LEU A 165 -6.27 -34.60 0.02
N ILE A 166 -5.44 -33.56 -0.02
CA ILE A 166 -4.77 -33.02 1.16
C ILE A 166 -5.81 -32.48 2.16
N SER A 167 -6.87 -31.84 1.66
CA SER A 167 -7.96 -31.33 2.52
C SER A 167 -8.72 -32.46 3.21
N LEU A 168 -9.07 -33.52 2.48
CA LEU A 168 -9.71 -34.71 3.02
C LEU A 168 -8.81 -35.43 4.04
N ALA A 169 -7.52 -35.57 3.75
CA ALA A 169 -6.55 -36.16 4.67
C ALA A 169 -6.41 -35.32 5.96
N GLY A 170 -6.39 -34.01 5.83
CA GLY A 170 -6.38 -33.07 6.96
C GLY A 170 -7.64 -33.15 7.80
N ALA A 171 -8.82 -33.21 7.17
CA ALA A 171 -10.10 -33.42 7.83
C ALA A 171 -10.13 -34.77 8.57
N TRP A 172 -9.69 -35.85 7.92
CA TRP A 172 -9.60 -37.18 8.51
C TRP A 172 -8.70 -37.17 9.75
N PHE A 173 -7.51 -36.59 9.67
CA PHE A 173 -6.57 -36.51 10.79
C PHE A 173 -7.10 -35.66 11.95
N GLY A 174 -7.80 -34.56 11.63
CA GLY A 174 -8.50 -33.74 12.62
C GLY A 174 -9.61 -34.50 13.35
N LEU A 175 -10.33 -35.37 12.63
CA LEU A 175 -11.47 -36.13 13.14
C LEU A 175 -11.09 -37.43 13.88
N SER A 176 -10.05 -38.14 13.43
CA SER A 176 -9.56 -39.37 14.05
C SER A 176 -8.88 -39.11 15.40
N GLY A 177 -8.45 -37.89 15.61
CA GLY A 177 -7.70 -37.47 16.77
C GLY A 177 -8.50 -37.10 18.02
N ILE A 178 -9.83 -37.12 17.99
CA ILE A 178 -10.68 -36.50 19.02
C ILE A 178 -10.73 -37.37 20.29
N THR A 179 -10.09 -36.90 21.37
CA THR A 179 -10.09 -37.56 22.69
C THR A 179 -10.20 -36.52 23.82
N LEU A 180 -10.65 -36.95 25.01
CA LEU A 180 -10.84 -36.09 26.20
C LEU A 180 -9.56 -35.33 26.63
N ARG A 181 -8.38 -35.92 26.39
CA ARG A 181 -7.07 -35.36 26.79
C ARG A 181 -6.33 -34.63 25.67
N ARG A 182 -6.89 -34.56 24.44
CA ARG A 182 -6.20 -33.87 23.34
C ARG A 182 -6.19 -32.38 23.59
N ARG A 183 -4.99 -31.79 23.47
CA ARG A 183 -4.76 -30.34 23.62
C ARG A 183 -5.11 -29.58 22.35
N ALA A 184 -6.37 -29.70 21.89
CA ALA A 184 -6.83 -29.08 20.66
C ALA A 184 -6.66 -27.55 20.68
N ARG A 185 -6.92 -26.91 21.82
CA ARG A 185 -6.68 -25.48 22.03
C ARG A 185 -5.22 -25.08 21.75
N ASN A 186 -4.26 -25.73 22.40
CA ASN A 186 -2.84 -25.41 22.24
C ASN A 186 -2.35 -25.60 20.81
N ASN A 187 -2.89 -26.59 20.09
CA ASN A 187 -2.52 -26.81 18.69
C ASN A 187 -3.09 -25.72 17.78
N VAL A 188 -4.34 -25.30 17.98
CA VAL A 188 -4.95 -24.19 17.23
C VAL A 188 -4.18 -22.89 17.51
N GLU A 189 -3.93 -22.59 18.79
CA GLU A 189 -3.14 -21.41 19.19
C GLU A 189 -1.75 -21.45 18.55
N ARG A 190 -1.08 -22.61 18.52
CA ARG A 190 0.22 -22.77 17.87
C ARG A 190 0.17 -22.49 16.36
N VAL A 191 -0.84 -22.99 15.65
CA VAL A 191 -0.99 -22.70 14.21
C VAL A 191 -1.27 -21.22 13.97
N MET A 192 -2.15 -20.60 14.77
CA MET A 192 -2.42 -19.16 14.68
C MET A 192 -1.17 -18.33 14.95
N LEU A 193 -0.39 -18.66 15.99
CA LEU A 193 0.86 -17.97 16.31
C LEU A 193 1.88 -18.09 15.18
N TRP A 194 2.10 -19.29 14.62
CA TRP A 194 2.99 -19.46 13.47
C TRP A 194 2.48 -18.72 12.23
N GLY A 195 1.17 -18.67 12.01
CA GLY A 195 0.56 -17.87 10.94
C GLY A 195 0.84 -16.37 11.12
N LEU A 196 0.68 -15.85 12.34
CA LEU A 196 0.99 -14.46 12.68
C LEU A 196 2.49 -14.15 12.54
N ILE A 197 3.36 -15.06 12.98
CA ILE A 197 4.83 -14.92 12.84
C ILE A 197 5.22 -14.95 11.36
N ALA A 198 4.66 -15.85 10.55
CA ALA A 198 4.94 -15.90 9.12
C ALA A 198 4.46 -14.62 8.42
N ALA A 199 3.25 -14.14 8.72
CA ALA A 199 2.71 -12.92 8.16
C ALA A 199 3.55 -11.68 8.53
N SER A 200 3.99 -11.57 9.80
CA SER A 200 4.86 -10.47 10.23
C SER A 200 6.24 -10.55 9.59
N THR A 201 6.80 -11.76 9.46
CA THR A 201 8.09 -11.98 8.81
C THR A 201 8.04 -11.58 7.34
N VAL A 202 6.98 -11.97 6.61
CA VAL A 202 6.79 -11.56 5.21
C VAL A 202 6.69 -10.03 5.12
N ALA A 203 5.88 -9.39 5.96
CA ALA A 203 5.75 -7.92 5.95
C ALA A 203 7.09 -7.21 6.22
N ILE A 204 7.89 -7.69 7.18
CA ILE A 204 9.23 -7.16 7.47
C ILE A 204 10.16 -7.38 6.26
N LEU A 205 10.21 -8.60 5.71
CA LEU A 205 11.07 -8.91 4.56
C LEU A 205 10.68 -8.11 3.32
N THR A 206 9.39 -7.89 3.07
CA THR A 206 8.92 -7.01 1.98
C THR A 206 9.36 -5.58 2.21
N THR A 207 9.26 -5.07 3.45
CA THR A 207 9.71 -3.71 3.79
C THR A 207 11.22 -3.55 3.56
N VAL A 208 12.01 -4.49 4.07
CA VAL A 208 13.47 -4.54 3.83
C VAL A 208 13.78 -4.66 2.35
N GLY A 209 13.04 -5.50 1.61
CA GLY A 209 13.18 -5.66 0.16
C GLY A 209 12.91 -4.37 -0.62
N ILE A 210 11.86 -3.63 -0.25
CA ILE A 210 11.56 -2.31 -0.84
C ILE A 210 12.71 -1.34 -0.58
N VAL A 211 13.18 -1.24 0.67
CA VAL A 211 14.28 -0.32 1.04
C VAL A 211 15.58 -0.69 0.30
N LEU A 212 15.95 -1.97 0.25
CA LEU A 212 17.13 -2.43 -0.46
C LEU A 212 17.00 -2.20 -1.98
N SER A 213 15.83 -2.48 -2.56
CA SER A 213 15.56 -2.20 -3.97
C SER A 213 15.71 -0.71 -4.28
N MET A 214 15.15 0.17 -3.46
CA MET A 214 15.31 1.62 -3.61
C MET A 214 16.77 2.06 -3.45
N LEU A 215 17.50 1.46 -2.50
CA LEU A 215 18.91 1.74 -2.27
C LEU A 215 19.77 1.34 -3.49
N PHE A 216 19.62 0.13 -4.03
CA PHE A 216 20.38 -0.31 -5.20
C PHE A 216 20.11 0.55 -6.45
N GLN A 217 18.84 0.92 -6.69
CA GLN A 217 18.50 1.82 -7.80
C GLN A 217 19.04 3.23 -7.58
N THR A 218 19.03 3.73 -6.35
CA THR A 218 19.65 5.01 -5.99
C THR A 218 21.16 5.01 -6.18
N LEU A 219 21.84 3.93 -5.80
CA LEU A 219 23.29 3.78 -6.04
C LEU A 219 23.59 3.78 -7.56
N SER A 220 22.75 3.13 -8.36
CA SER A 220 22.87 3.13 -9.83
C SER A 220 22.67 4.54 -10.41
N PHE A 221 21.72 5.32 -9.88
CA PHE A 221 21.57 6.73 -10.24
C PHE A 221 22.84 7.55 -9.96
N PHE A 222 23.42 7.41 -8.77
CA PHE A 222 24.60 8.18 -8.37
C PHE A 222 25.91 7.78 -9.09
N GLN A 223 25.92 6.68 -9.85
CA GLN A 223 27.00 6.41 -10.81
C GLN A 223 26.99 7.38 -12.00
N SER A 224 25.81 7.91 -12.35
CA SER A 224 25.61 8.82 -13.48
C SER A 224 25.54 10.30 -13.09
N VAL A 225 25.07 10.60 -11.88
CA VAL A 225 24.88 11.97 -11.37
C VAL A 225 25.64 12.13 -10.05
N PRO A 226 26.56 13.09 -9.91
CA PRO A 226 27.25 13.33 -8.65
C PRO A 226 26.29 13.68 -7.50
N LEU A 227 26.54 13.13 -6.31
CA LEU A 227 25.78 13.43 -5.07
C LEU A 227 25.64 14.93 -4.81
N SER A 228 26.69 15.71 -5.04
CA SER A 228 26.68 17.16 -4.86
C SER A 228 25.68 17.87 -5.76
N ASN A 229 25.60 17.46 -7.03
CA ASN A 229 24.72 18.07 -8.03
C ASN A 229 23.25 17.75 -7.74
N PHE A 230 22.99 16.59 -7.15
CA PHE A 230 21.66 16.21 -6.68
C PHE A 230 21.27 16.98 -5.42
N PHE A 231 22.02 16.84 -4.31
CA PHE A 231 21.62 17.41 -3.01
C PHE A 231 21.70 18.93 -2.96
N PHE A 232 22.68 19.54 -3.63
CA PHE A 232 22.89 20.99 -3.62
C PHE A 232 22.44 21.68 -4.91
N GLY A 233 21.90 20.93 -5.88
CA GLY A 233 21.39 21.51 -7.12
C GLY A 233 20.13 22.33 -6.91
N THR A 234 20.08 23.51 -7.52
CA THR A 234 18.95 24.46 -7.48
C THR A 234 18.07 24.40 -8.74
N VAL A 235 18.45 23.60 -9.73
CA VAL A 235 17.74 23.48 -11.01
C VAL A 235 17.28 22.04 -11.18
N TRP A 236 16.00 21.90 -11.52
CA TRP A 236 15.41 20.62 -11.90
C TRP A 236 15.01 20.69 -13.37
N ASP A 237 15.86 20.13 -14.23
CA ASP A 237 15.60 19.95 -15.65
C ASP A 237 16.11 18.58 -16.11
N PRO A 238 15.28 17.52 -16.01
CA PRO A 238 15.68 16.17 -16.32
C PRO A 238 15.87 15.91 -17.82
N ARG A 239 15.73 16.92 -18.70
CA ARG A 239 15.85 16.76 -20.15
C ARG A 239 17.28 16.40 -20.56
N PHE A 240 17.40 15.38 -21.41
CA PHE A 240 18.64 15.13 -22.17
C PHE A 240 18.55 15.88 -23.50
N ALA A 241 19.69 16.45 -23.89
CA ALA A 241 19.96 16.95 -25.22
C ALA A 241 19.54 15.89 -26.28
N ALA A 242 18.68 16.26 -27.23
CA ALA A 242 18.27 15.38 -28.32
C ALA A 242 19.50 14.79 -29.04
N ALA A 243 19.37 13.58 -29.59
CA ALA A 243 20.45 12.90 -30.31
C ALA A 243 21.13 13.86 -31.31
N GLY A 244 22.39 14.22 -31.05
CA GLY A 244 23.17 15.20 -31.84
C GLY A 244 23.56 16.49 -31.12
N SER A 245 23.05 16.75 -29.91
CA SER A 245 23.50 17.88 -29.08
C SER A 245 24.47 17.39 -27.99
N GLY A 246 25.68 17.95 -27.97
CA GLY A 246 26.79 17.45 -27.16
C GLY A 246 26.47 17.37 -25.66
N GLY A 247 26.43 16.14 -25.13
CA GLY A 247 26.82 15.79 -23.77
C GLY A 247 26.12 16.45 -22.58
N ALA A 248 25.02 17.19 -22.73
CA ALA A 248 24.35 17.79 -21.57
C ALA A 248 23.62 16.72 -20.75
N THR A 249 24.23 16.34 -19.62
CA THR A 249 23.61 15.53 -18.57
C THR A 249 22.42 16.30 -17.97
N GLY A 250 21.25 15.67 -17.85
CA GLY A 250 20.09 16.28 -17.19
C GLY A 250 20.42 16.78 -15.78
N GLN A 251 19.75 17.86 -15.35
CA GLN A 251 19.95 18.48 -14.04
C GLN A 251 18.87 18.01 -13.06
N PHE A 252 19.29 17.43 -11.93
CA PHE A 252 18.39 16.76 -10.98
C PHE A 252 18.47 17.38 -9.57
N GLY A 253 18.46 18.71 -9.48
CA GLY A 253 18.60 19.42 -8.21
C GLY A 253 17.43 19.19 -7.24
N LEU A 254 17.74 18.74 -6.02
CA LEU A 254 16.76 18.42 -4.97
C LEU A 254 16.16 19.68 -4.32
N ILE A 255 16.92 20.78 -4.23
CA ILE A 255 16.55 21.93 -3.39
C ILE A 255 15.16 22.50 -3.74
N PRO A 256 14.78 22.74 -5.01
CA PRO A 256 13.46 23.26 -5.34
C PRO A 256 12.33 22.34 -4.90
N LEU A 257 12.54 21.02 -5.00
CA LEU A 257 11.55 20.01 -4.62
C LEU A 257 11.40 19.91 -3.11
N LEU A 258 12.52 19.93 -2.39
CA LEU A 258 12.54 19.91 -0.93
C LEU A 258 11.91 21.19 -0.37
N ALA A 259 12.26 22.35 -0.94
CA ALA A 259 11.67 23.63 -0.58
C ALA A 259 10.14 23.63 -0.80
N GLY A 260 9.66 23.16 -1.96
CA GLY A 260 8.23 23.05 -2.21
C GLY A 260 7.52 22.11 -1.23
N THR A 261 8.14 20.96 -0.92
CA THR A 261 7.59 19.97 0.03
C THR A 261 7.45 20.56 1.43
N LEU A 262 8.52 21.19 1.93
CA LEU A 262 8.54 21.80 3.26
C LEU A 262 7.63 23.04 3.32
N TYR A 263 7.56 23.82 2.25
CA TYR A 263 6.75 25.04 2.23
C TYR A 263 5.25 24.72 2.24
N ILE A 264 4.80 23.76 1.44
CA ILE A 264 3.40 23.28 1.47
C ILE A 264 3.08 22.70 2.85
N ALA A 265 3.97 21.86 3.41
CA ALA A 265 3.79 21.30 4.74
C ALA A 265 3.72 22.38 5.83
N LEU A 266 4.54 23.43 5.72
CA LEU A 266 4.51 24.58 6.63
C LEU A 266 3.17 25.30 6.57
N VAL A 267 2.68 25.64 5.37
CA VAL A 267 1.36 26.28 5.20
C VAL A 267 0.25 25.41 5.77
N ALA A 268 0.29 24.09 5.51
CA ALA A 268 -0.66 23.14 6.06
C ALA A 268 -0.64 23.12 7.59
N MET A 269 0.54 23.09 8.21
CA MET A 269 0.69 23.09 9.66
C MET A 269 0.28 24.43 10.30
N LEU A 270 0.58 25.57 9.66
CA LEU A 270 0.13 26.88 10.13
C LEU A 270 -1.40 26.97 10.20
N PHE A 271 -2.11 26.24 9.34
CA PHE A 271 -3.58 26.16 9.38
C PHE A 271 -4.09 25.06 10.32
N ALA A 272 -3.54 23.85 10.22
CA ALA A 272 -4.03 22.68 10.94
C ALA A 272 -3.72 22.73 12.44
N VAL A 273 -2.54 23.23 12.83
CA VAL A 273 -2.10 23.24 14.24
C VAL A 273 -3.00 24.11 15.10
N PRO A 274 -3.26 25.39 14.77
CA PRO A 274 -4.12 26.21 15.61
C PRO A 274 -5.54 25.64 15.68
N VAL A 275 -6.15 25.34 14.53
CA VAL A 275 -7.54 24.86 14.47
C VAL A 275 -7.69 23.52 15.17
N GLY A 276 -6.78 22.58 14.92
CA GLY A 276 -6.80 21.25 15.53
C GLY A 276 -6.51 21.28 17.02
N LEU A 277 -5.54 22.08 17.48
CA LEU A 277 -5.19 22.17 18.89
C LEU A 277 -6.28 22.87 19.71
N PHE A 278 -6.88 23.96 19.20
CA PHE A 278 -8.02 24.59 19.87
C PHE A 278 -9.24 23.66 19.92
N ALA A 279 -9.49 22.89 18.85
CA ALA A 279 -10.52 21.87 18.85
C ALA A 279 -10.23 20.77 19.90
N ALA A 280 -8.98 20.32 20.01
CA ALA A 280 -8.57 19.35 21.03
C ALA A 280 -8.82 19.86 22.46
N ILE A 281 -8.35 21.07 22.77
CA ILE A 281 -8.53 21.70 24.08
C ILE A 281 -10.02 21.84 24.41
N TYR A 282 -10.83 22.29 23.44
CA TYR A 282 -12.27 22.39 23.65
C TYR A 282 -12.90 21.02 23.92
N MET A 283 -12.53 19.99 23.16
CA MET A 283 -13.08 18.64 23.27
C MET A 283 -12.69 17.92 24.57
N SER A 284 -11.45 18.11 25.02
CA SER A 284 -10.94 17.49 26.24
C SER A 284 -11.44 18.22 27.48
N GLU A 285 -11.38 19.55 27.48
CA GLU A 285 -11.54 20.35 28.68
C GLU A 285 -12.82 21.12 28.78
N TYR A 286 -13.59 21.39 27.71
CA TYR A 286 -14.79 22.26 27.77
C TYR A 286 -16.08 21.59 27.29
N ALA A 287 -15.99 20.64 26.36
CA ALA A 287 -17.13 20.03 25.70
C ALA A 287 -18.00 19.19 26.65
N SER A 288 -19.32 19.27 26.46
CA SER A 288 -20.24 18.37 27.15
C SER A 288 -20.18 16.96 26.55
N ARG A 289 -20.61 15.94 27.31
CA ARG A 289 -20.64 14.54 26.84
C ARG A 289 -21.40 14.37 25.52
N LYS A 290 -22.47 15.14 25.29
CA LYS A 290 -23.26 15.12 24.05
C LYS A 290 -22.46 15.61 22.86
N VAL A 291 -21.77 16.75 23.01
CA VAL A 291 -20.91 17.30 21.95
C VAL A 291 -19.78 16.32 21.64
N ARG A 292 -19.13 15.76 22.67
CA ARG A 292 -18.06 14.77 22.48
C ARG A 292 -18.53 13.53 21.72
N SER A 293 -19.72 13.01 22.04
CA SER A 293 -20.29 11.83 21.39
C SER A 293 -20.62 12.02 19.90
N ILE A 294 -20.69 13.26 19.41
CA ILE A 294 -20.98 13.57 18.00
C ILE A 294 -19.70 13.99 17.27
N VAL A 295 -18.96 14.95 17.84
CA VAL A 295 -17.82 15.57 17.15
C VAL A 295 -16.64 14.62 17.03
N LYS A 296 -16.33 13.81 18.06
CA LYS A 296 -15.18 12.89 18.01
C LYS A 296 -15.33 11.84 16.89
N PRO A 297 -16.46 11.12 16.77
CA PRO A 297 -16.68 10.24 15.62
C PRO A 297 -16.63 10.95 14.26
N VAL A 298 -17.14 12.18 14.16
CA VAL A 298 -17.07 12.95 12.90
C VAL A 298 -15.62 13.25 12.53
N LEU A 299 -14.78 13.67 13.48
CA LEU A 299 -13.34 13.89 13.23
C LEU A 299 -12.63 12.60 12.80
N GLU A 300 -12.97 11.45 13.40
CA GLU A 300 -12.43 10.14 13.03
C GLU A 300 -12.86 9.72 11.61
N VAL A 301 -14.12 9.97 11.23
CA VAL A 301 -14.62 9.71 9.87
C VAL A 301 -13.92 10.61 8.85
N LEU A 302 -13.70 11.89 9.17
CA LEU A 302 -12.98 12.82 8.30
C LEU A 302 -11.52 12.36 8.07
N ALA A 303 -10.87 11.81 9.09
CA ALA A 303 -9.53 11.24 8.94
C ALA A 303 -9.47 9.99 8.02
N GLY A 304 -10.61 9.32 7.82
CA GLY A 304 -10.75 8.17 6.93
C GLY A 304 -11.00 8.50 5.46
N ILE A 305 -11.21 9.77 5.10
CA ILE A 305 -11.44 10.19 3.71
C ILE A 305 -10.14 9.98 2.89
N PRO A 306 -10.20 9.29 1.74
CA PRO A 306 -9.02 9.11 0.89
C PRO A 306 -8.43 10.45 0.41
N THR A 307 -7.11 10.56 0.43
CA THR A 307 -6.40 11.82 0.08
C THR A 307 -6.64 12.26 -1.36
N ILE A 308 -6.91 11.34 -2.28
CA ILE A 308 -7.28 11.65 -3.66
C ILE A 308 -8.59 12.46 -3.76
N VAL A 309 -9.55 12.23 -2.85
CA VAL A 309 -10.81 12.99 -2.82
C VAL A 309 -10.52 14.44 -2.46
N TYR A 310 -9.65 14.67 -1.47
CA TYR A 310 -9.18 16.02 -1.14
C TYR A 310 -8.40 16.67 -2.28
N GLY A 311 -7.56 15.91 -2.99
CA GLY A 311 -6.82 16.43 -4.15
C GLY A 311 -7.73 16.87 -5.30
N ILE A 312 -8.76 16.09 -5.62
CA ILE A 312 -9.76 16.48 -6.64
C ILE A 312 -10.56 17.71 -6.16
N PHE A 313 -10.96 17.74 -4.88
CA PHE A 313 -11.63 18.91 -4.30
C PHE A 313 -10.76 20.17 -4.35
N ALA A 314 -9.45 20.03 -4.11
CA ALA A 314 -8.51 21.12 -4.25
C ALA A 314 -8.43 21.63 -5.70
N LEU A 315 -8.34 20.72 -6.68
CA LEU A 315 -8.20 21.07 -8.09
C LEU A 315 -9.48 21.70 -8.68
N VAL A 316 -10.64 21.17 -8.36
CA VAL A 316 -11.92 21.55 -9.00
C VAL A 316 -12.65 22.65 -8.24
N THR A 317 -12.47 22.74 -6.92
CA THR A 317 -13.22 23.68 -6.08
C THR A 317 -12.32 24.73 -5.45
N VAL A 318 -11.39 24.32 -4.57
CA VAL A 318 -10.65 25.29 -3.73
C VAL A 318 -9.68 26.14 -4.55
N GLY A 319 -8.94 25.55 -5.48
CA GLY A 319 -8.00 26.25 -6.36
C GLY A 319 -8.68 27.33 -7.20
N PRO A 320 -9.72 26.99 -7.99
CA PRO A 320 -10.50 27.98 -8.74
C PRO A 320 -11.12 29.04 -7.82
N LEU A 321 -11.68 28.66 -6.67
CA LEU A 321 -12.23 29.60 -5.70
C LEU A 321 -11.19 30.63 -5.22
N LEU A 322 -10.00 30.18 -4.81
CA LEU A 322 -8.93 31.07 -4.34
C LEU A 322 -8.42 31.99 -5.47
N ARG A 323 -8.27 31.45 -6.68
CA ARG A 323 -7.90 32.23 -7.86
C ARG A 323 -8.93 33.32 -8.15
N ASP A 324 -10.21 32.97 -8.17
CA ASP A 324 -11.29 33.87 -8.54
C ASP A 324 -11.51 34.95 -7.47
N ILE A 325 -11.42 34.61 -6.18
CA ILE A 325 -11.39 35.60 -5.09
C ILE A 325 -10.18 36.54 -5.25
N SER A 326 -9.00 35.99 -5.55
CA SER A 326 -7.79 36.80 -5.73
C SER A 326 -7.94 37.78 -6.91
N ALA A 327 -8.55 37.35 -8.01
CA ALA A 327 -8.84 38.19 -9.16
C ALA A 327 -9.86 39.28 -8.83
N ALA A 328 -10.92 38.95 -8.09
CA ALA A 328 -11.93 39.92 -7.69
C ALA A 328 -11.34 41.03 -6.80
N LEU A 329 -10.40 40.68 -5.91
CA LEU A 329 -9.73 41.64 -5.02
C LEU A 329 -8.70 42.53 -5.74
N SER A 330 -8.14 42.09 -6.86
CA SER A 330 -7.07 42.78 -7.60
C SER A 330 -7.55 43.48 -8.87
N GLY A 331 -8.86 43.59 -9.10
CA GLY A 331 -9.42 44.24 -10.30
C GLY A 331 -9.31 43.40 -11.58
N GLY A 332 -9.29 42.07 -11.45
CA GLY A 332 -9.38 41.11 -12.56
C GLY A 332 -8.10 40.30 -12.83
N GLN A 333 -6.99 40.56 -12.12
CA GLN A 333 -5.71 39.87 -12.32
C GLN A 333 -5.37 38.96 -11.13
N PRO A 334 -5.60 37.64 -11.20
CA PRO A 334 -5.40 36.76 -10.06
C PRO A 334 -3.93 36.76 -9.61
N PHE A 335 -3.70 37.03 -8.32
CA PHE A 335 -2.38 36.90 -7.70
C PHE A 335 -2.17 35.54 -7.01
N ILE A 336 -3.20 34.70 -6.97
CA ILE A 336 -3.14 33.31 -6.53
C ILE A 336 -3.45 32.41 -7.72
N ALA A 337 -2.52 31.52 -8.08
CA ALA A 337 -2.76 30.48 -9.06
C ALA A 337 -3.65 29.38 -8.45
N ALA A 338 -4.53 28.79 -9.28
CA ALA A 338 -5.38 27.68 -8.84
C ALA A 338 -4.54 26.50 -8.33
N GLN A 339 -3.46 26.18 -9.03
CA GLN A 339 -2.41 25.27 -8.56
C GLN A 339 -1.28 26.07 -7.94
N SER A 340 -1.27 26.17 -6.61
CA SER A 340 -0.31 26.96 -5.84
C SER A 340 0.05 26.29 -4.52
N VAL A 341 1.13 26.76 -3.90
CA VAL A 341 1.52 26.33 -2.55
C VAL A 341 0.37 26.55 -1.56
N LEU A 342 -0.33 27.68 -1.66
CA LEU A 342 -1.44 28.03 -0.79
C LEU A 342 -2.63 27.07 -0.96
N THR A 343 -3.05 26.78 -2.20
CA THR A 343 -4.16 25.84 -2.45
C THR A 343 -3.83 24.46 -1.87
N ALA A 344 -2.66 23.92 -2.20
CA ALA A 344 -2.24 22.60 -1.72
C ALA A 344 -2.10 22.57 -0.19
N GLY A 345 -1.48 23.60 0.39
CA GLY A 345 -1.26 23.73 1.83
C GLY A 345 -2.56 23.86 2.62
N LEU A 346 -3.53 24.66 2.16
CA LEU A 346 -4.81 24.83 2.85
C LEU A 346 -5.64 23.54 2.85
N VAL A 347 -5.77 22.87 1.71
CA VAL A 347 -6.55 21.62 1.63
C VAL A 347 -5.87 20.50 2.43
N MET A 348 -4.54 20.41 2.36
CA MET A 348 -3.77 19.52 3.23
C MET A 348 -3.97 19.88 4.71
N GLY A 349 -4.00 21.16 5.05
CA GLY A 349 -4.28 21.64 6.40
C GLY A 349 -5.64 21.16 6.91
N ILE A 350 -6.70 21.28 6.09
CA ILE A 350 -8.05 20.79 6.42
C ILE A 350 -8.02 19.28 6.71
N MET A 351 -7.31 18.50 5.89
CA MET A 351 -7.14 17.06 6.10
C MET A 351 -6.40 16.76 7.41
N LEU A 352 -5.43 17.59 7.81
CA LEU A 352 -4.62 17.37 9.01
C LEU A 352 -5.31 17.80 10.32
N ILE A 353 -6.34 18.66 10.28
CA ILE A 353 -7.12 19.06 11.47
C ILE A 353 -7.57 17.87 12.33
N PRO A 354 -8.27 16.85 11.80
CA PRO A 354 -8.75 15.73 12.61
C PRO A 354 -7.60 14.93 13.25
N PHE A 355 -6.44 14.82 12.58
CA PHE A 355 -5.26 14.17 13.15
C PHE A 355 -4.68 14.96 14.33
N VAL A 356 -4.46 16.27 14.14
CA VAL A 356 -3.98 17.15 15.22
C VAL A 356 -4.95 17.15 16.39
N SER A 357 -6.25 17.30 16.10
CA SER A 357 -7.29 17.40 17.12
C SER A 357 -7.45 16.10 17.90
N SER A 358 -7.55 14.96 17.21
CA SER A 358 -7.79 13.69 17.89
C SER A 358 -6.59 13.25 18.74
N LEU A 359 -5.37 13.33 18.20
CA LEU A 359 -4.17 12.93 18.94
C LEU A 359 -3.92 13.86 20.13
N SER A 360 -4.12 15.17 19.95
CA SER A 360 -3.94 16.13 21.06
C SER A 360 -5.03 15.96 22.12
N ASP A 361 -6.29 15.68 21.75
CA ASP A 361 -7.39 15.40 22.69
C ASP A 361 -7.08 14.18 23.57
N ASP A 362 -6.57 13.10 22.96
CA ASP A 362 -6.22 11.88 23.70
C ASP A 362 -5.09 12.13 24.70
N ILE A 363 -4.10 12.95 24.31
CA ILE A 363 -2.95 13.33 25.15
C ILE A 363 -3.38 14.26 26.30
N ILE A 364 -4.21 15.26 26.03
CA ILE A 364 -4.73 16.17 27.06
C ILE A 364 -5.63 15.39 28.03
N SER A 365 -6.51 14.53 27.51
CA SER A 365 -7.40 13.67 28.32
C SER A 365 -6.65 12.65 29.18
N ALA A 366 -5.39 12.32 28.84
CA ALA A 366 -4.55 11.38 29.60
C ALA A 366 -3.89 12.02 30.84
N VAL A 367 -3.93 13.35 30.98
CA VAL A 367 -3.40 14.04 32.16
C VAL A 367 -4.20 13.60 33.41
N PRO A 368 -3.53 13.18 34.51
CA PRO A 368 -4.20 12.70 35.71
C PRO A 368 -5.21 13.71 36.28
N ARG A 369 -6.40 13.23 36.63
CA ARG A 369 -7.46 14.08 37.22
C ARG A 369 -7.04 14.74 38.53
N SER A 370 -6.14 14.13 39.30
CA SER A 370 -5.61 14.70 40.54
C SER A 370 -4.92 16.06 40.33
N LEU A 371 -4.28 16.29 39.18
CA LEU A 371 -3.67 17.59 38.85
C LEU A 371 -4.74 18.65 38.57
N ASN A 372 -5.84 18.26 37.92
CA ASN A 372 -6.98 19.13 37.66
C ASN A 372 -7.71 19.48 38.96
N ASP A 373 -8.10 18.48 39.74
CA ASP A 373 -8.81 18.65 41.01
C ASP A 373 -7.96 19.42 42.03
N GLY A 374 -6.64 19.18 42.06
CA GLY A 374 -5.70 19.91 42.92
C GLY A 374 -5.59 21.40 42.54
N SER A 375 -5.55 21.73 41.25
CA SER A 375 -5.54 23.11 40.80
C SER A 375 -6.85 23.84 41.12
N LEU A 376 -7.99 23.19 40.90
CA LEU A 376 -9.30 23.74 41.25
C LEU A 376 -9.46 23.91 42.78
N GLY A 377 -8.92 22.98 43.57
CA GLY A 377 -8.90 23.05 45.03
C GLY A 377 -8.11 24.24 45.59
N LEU A 378 -7.15 24.78 44.83
CA LEU A 378 -6.43 26.01 45.15
C LEU A 378 -7.16 27.30 44.73
N GLY A 379 -8.40 27.18 44.21
CA GLY A 379 -9.21 28.30 43.75
C GLY A 379 -8.90 28.77 42.32
N ALA A 380 -8.14 28.00 41.54
CA ALA A 380 -7.91 28.32 40.13
C ALA A 380 -9.18 28.17 39.30
N THR A 381 -9.36 29.03 38.31
CA THR A 381 -10.42 28.90 37.31
C THR A 381 -10.08 27.78 36.32
N ARG A 382 -11.09 27.21 35.67
CA ARG A 382 -10.90 26.16 34.65
C ARG A 382 -9.89 26.56 33.58
N SER A 383 -9.91 27.81 33.13
CA SER A 383 -8.98 28.33 32.12
C SER A 383 -7.54 28.47 32.65
N GLU A 384 -7.37 28.85 33.92
CA GLU A 384 -6.05 28.87 34.58
C GLU A 384 -5.51 27.45 34.76
N THR A 385 -6.34 26.49 35.16
CA THR A 385 -5.96 25.07 35.25
C THR A 385 -5.53 24.52 33.90
N VAL A 386 -6.29 24.78 32.83
CA VAL A 386 -5.91 24.37 31.46
C VAL A 386 -4.56 24.97 31.07
N ARG A 387 -4.38 26.29 31.26
CA ARG A 387 -3.20 27.01 30.77
C ARG A 387 -1.94 26.72 31.58
N ASN A 388 -2.06 26.59 32.90
CA ASN A 388 -0.90 26.55 33.79
C ASN A 388 -0.57 25.14 34.30
N VAL A 389 -1.49 24.18 34.19
CA VAL A 389 -1.29 22.80 34.68
C VAL A 389 -1.42 21.79 33.55
N ILE A 390 -2.57 21.75 32.88
CA ILE A 390 -2.87 20.68 31.93
C ILE A 390 -2.04 20.80 30.64
N LEU A 391 -2.03 21.98 30.00
CA LEU A 391 -1.27 22.19 28.76
C LEU A 391 0.23 22.01 28.94
N PRO A 392 0.89 22.53 29.99
CA PRO A 392 2.30 22.26 30.26
C PRO A 392 2.58 20.76 30.46
N ALA A 393 1.73 20.05 31.20
CA ALA A 393 1.89 18.61 31.41
C ALA A 393 1.68 17.79 30.12
N ALA A 394 0.76 18.22 29.25
CA ALA A 394 0.47 17.57 27.97
C ALA A 394 1.44 17.98 26.84
N LEU A 395 2.21 19.07 27.01
CA LEU A 395 3.03 19.70 25.98
C LEU A 395 3.97 18.70 25.26
N PRO A 396 4.69 17.80 25.94
CA PRO A 396 5.55 16.84 25.27
C PRO A 396 4.82 15.92 24.30
N GLY A 397 3.64 15.45 24.72
CA GLY A 397 2.79 14.61 23.89
C GLY A 397 2.23 15.42 22.71
N ILE A 398 1.75 16.64 22.96
CA ILE A 398 1.23 17.52 21.89
C ILE A 398 2.32 17.77 20.85
N VAL A 399 3.54 18.12 21.26
CA VAL A 399 4.68 18.31 20.35
C VAL A 399 4.97 17.02 19.56
N GLY A 400 4.93 15.86 20.20
CA GLY A 400 5.04 14.57 19.52
C GLY A 400 3.96 14.34 18.47
N ALA A 401 2.70 14.63 18.79
CA ALA A 401 1.58 14.52 17.86
C ALA A 401 1.71 15.50 16.68
N LEU A 402 2.16 16.73 16.93
CA LEU A 402 2.40 17.73 15.87
C LEU A 402 3.55 17.31 14.95
N LEU A 403 4.64 16.75 15.48
CA LEU A 403 5.75 16.24 14.67
C LEU A 403 5.35 15.03 13.81
N LEU A 404 4.54 14.11 14.37
CA LEU A 404 3.96 13.01 13.60
C LEU A 404 3.03 13.51 12.49
N THR A 405 2.25 14.55 12.76
CA THR A 405 1.39 15.21 11.76
C THR A 405 2.22 15.89 10.67
N ALA A 406 3.31 16.58 11.03
CA ALA A 406 4.23 17.19 10.07
C ALA A 406 4.91 16.14 9.17
N SER A 407 5.31 15.01 9.74
CA SER A 407 5.87 13.88 9.00
C SER A 407 4.88 13.34 7.95
N ARG A 408 3.59 13.27 8.30
CA ARG A 408 2.51 12.92 7.36
C ARG A 408 2.34 13.98 6.25
N ALA A 409 2.42 15.27 6.59
CA ALA A 409 2.30 16.38 5.63
C ALA A 409 3.43 16.32 4.57
N ILE A 410 4.67 16.04 5.00
CA ILE A 410 5.83 15.92 4.11
C ILE A 410 5.71 14.70 3.19
N GLY A 411 5.12 13.61 3.68
CA GLY A 411 4.82 12.41 2.89
C GLY A 411 3.54 12.50 2.04
N GLU A 412 2.82 13.62 2.05
CA GLU A 412 1.57 13.75 1.32
C GLU A 412 1.83 13.73 -0.19
N THR A 413 1.04 12.93 -0.90
CA THR A 413 1.29 12.59 -2.30
C THR A 413 0.13 13.03 -3.19
N MET A 414 -1.11 12.64 -2.88
CA MET A 414 -2.21 12.81 -3.84
C MET A 414 -2.79 14.22 -3.85
N ILE A 415 -2.89 14.87 -2.68
CA ILE A 415 -3.33 16.28 -2.64
C ILE A 415 -2.35 17.13 -3.45
N VAL A 416 -1.07 16.90 -3.25
CA VAL A 416 0.00 17.71 -3.85
C VAL A 416 0.14 17.44 -5.34
N VAL A 417 0.01 16.18 -5.79
CA VAL A 417 -0.01 15.82 -7.23
C VAL A 417 -1.10 16.56 -8.00
N LEU A 418 -2.27 16.76 -7.40
CA LEU A 418 -3.40 17.41 -8.08
C LEU A 418 -3.45 18.93 -7.88
N ALA A 419 -3.09 19.40 -6.69
CA ALA A 419 -3.30 20.79 -6.26
C ALA A 419 -2.04 21.67 -6.33
N ALA A 420 -0.85 21.07 -6.27
CA ALA A 420 0.39 21.84 -6.36
C ALA A 420 0.82 22.03 -7.82
N GLY A 421 1.84 22.86 -8.00
CA GLY A 421 2.44 23.08 -9.31
C GLY A 421 3.27 21.90 -9.80
N VAL A 422 3.39 21.76 -11.12
CA VAL A 422 4.32 20.80 -11.74
C VAL A 422 5.71 21.40 -11.96
N ALA A 423 5.80 22.74 -12.10
CA ALA A 423 7.05 23.44 -12.32
C ALA A 423 7.92 23.47 -11.04
N ALA A 424 9.21 23.19 -11.21
CA ALA A 424 10.20 23.23 -10.14
C ALA A 424 10.77 24.65 -10.01
N ASN A 425 9.96 25.56 -9.50
CA ASN A 425 10.36 26.94 -9.24
C ASN A 425 10.64 27.14 -7.75
N LEU A 426 11.61 28.01 -7.44
CA LEU A 426 11.88 28.51 -6.09
C LEU A 426 11.23 29.88 -5.94
N THR A 427 10.20 29.96 -5.10
CA THR A 427 9.47 31.20 -4.84
C THR A 427 9.05 31.26 -3.38
N ILE A 428 8.96 32.49 -2.85
CA ILE A 428 8.47 32.77 -1.49
C ILE A 428 6.98 33.13 -1.54
N ASN A 429 6.42 33.39 -2.72
CA ASN A 429 5.01 33.73 -2.86
C ASN A 429 4.16 32.45 -2.74
N PRO A 430 3.28 32.32 -1.72
CA PRO A 430 2.44 31.13 -1.57
C PRO A 430 1.37 31.03 -2.67
N GLY A 431 1.06 32.13 -3.36
CA GLY A 431 0.14 32.16 -4.49
C GLY A 431 0.72 31.55 -5.77
N GLU A 432 2.02 31.25 -5.81
CA GLU A 432 2.67 30.66 -6.97
C GLU A 432 2.79 29.14 -6.89
N ALA A 433 3.01 28.55 -8.06
CA ALA A 433 3.18 27.13 -8.25
C ALA A 433 4.59 26.69 -7.83
N MET A 434 4.66 25.75 -6.88
CA MET A 434 5.86 24.96 -6.59
C MET A 434 5.50 23.48 -6.66
N THR A 435 6.49 22.67 -6.97
CA THR A 435 6.35 21.21 -7.04
C THR A 435 7.08 20.54 -5.87
N THR A 436 6.75 19.28 -5.59
CA THR A 436 7.30 18.54 -4.45
C THR A 436 8.06 17.31 -4.89
N ILE A 437 8.76 16.71 -3.93
CA ILE A 437 9.44 15.42 -4.11
C ILE A 437 8.43 14.35 -4.55
N THR A 438 7.28 14.28 -3.89
CA THR A 438 6.23 13.29 -4.17
C THR A 438 5.62 13.45 -5.58
N VAL A 439 5.38 14.68 -6.03
CA VAL A 439 4.91 14.97 -7.40
C VAL A 439 5.91 14.46 -8.44
N LYS A 440 7.21 14.72 -8.23
CA LYS A 440 8.24 14.26 -9.18
C LYS A 440 8.44 12.76 -9.16
N ILE A 441 8.33 12.10 -8.00
CA ILE A 441 8.35 10.63 -7.93
C ILE A 441 7.23 10.04 -8.79
N VAL A 442 6.00 10.54 -8.65
CA VAL A 442 4.86 10.06 -9.46
C VAL A 442 5.13 10.28 -10.94
N ASN A 443 5.46 11.51 -11.35
CA ASN A 443 5.64 11.84 -12.76
C ASN A 443 6.74 11.01 -13.45
N GLN A 444 7.83 10.68 -12.74
CA GLN A 444 8.93 9.92 -13.34
C GLN A 444 8.67 8.41 -13.39
N LEU A 445 7.78 7.89 -12.54
CA LEU A 445 7.39 6.48 -12.52
C LEU A 445 6.19 6.18 -13.43
N THR A 446 5.37 7.19 -13.75
CA THR A 446 4.23 7.05 -14.68
C THR A 446 4.58 7.39 -16.14
N GLY A 447 5.81 7.82 -16.42
CA GLY A 447 6.23 8.15 -17.78
C GLY A 447 6.64 6.92 -18.60
N ASP A 448 6.53 7.00 -19.92
CA ASP A 448 6.96 5.96 -20.89
C ASP A 448 8.50 5.93 -21.07
N LEU A 449 9.26 6.08 -19.98
CA LEU A 449 10.72 6.18 -19.99
C LEU A 449 11.36 4.79 -19.85
N GLU A 450 12.55 4.63 -20.44
CA GLU A 450 13.36 3.44 -20.21
C GLU A 450 13.73 3.30 -18.72
N PHE A 451 13.49 2.12 -18.16
CA PHE A 451 13.72 1.82 -16.73
C PHE A 451 15.19 1.95 -16.30
N THR A 452 16.13 1.90 -17.24
CA THR A 452 17.58 2.02 -17.00
C THR A 452 18.09 3.45 -17.17
N SER A 453 17.24 4.40 -17.57
CA SER A 453 17.67 5.79 -17.77
C SER A 453 17.80 6.54 -16.43
N PRO A 454 18.76 7.47 -16.28
CA PRO A 454 18.87 8.31 -15.09
C PRO A 454 17.60 9.10 -14.76
N GLN A 455 16.78 9.42 -15.78
CA GLN A 455 15.49 10.11 -15.62
C GLN A 455 14.45 9.30 -14.85
N THR A 456 14.47 7.97 -14.98
CA THR A 456 13.60 7.07 -14.22
C THR A 456 14.24 6.76 -12.86
N LEU A 457 15.55 6.54 -12.84
CA LEU A 457 16.28 6.17 -11.62
C LEU A 457 16.26 7.26 -10.53
N VAL A 458 16.17 8.54 -10.92
CA VAL A 458 16.06 9.67 -9.96
C VAL A 458 14.85 9.55 -9.04
N ALA A 459 13.77 8.89 -9.46
CA ALA A 459 12.59 8.68 -8.61
C ALA A 459 12.93 7.84 -7.36
N PHE A 460 13.82 6.86 -7.49
CA PHE A 460 14.28 6.06 -6.35
C PHE A 460 15.19 6.88 -5.43
N ALA A 461 16.06 7.72 -6.01
CA ALA A 461 16.90 8.63 -5.23
C ALA A 461 16.06 9.65 -4.44
N LEU A 462 15.02 10.21 -5.05
CA LEU A 462 14.04 11.07 -4.38
C LEU A 462 13.29 10.31 -3.28
N GLY A 463 12.86 9.07 -3.57
CA GLY A 463 12.13 8.24 -2.63
C GLY A 463 12.95 7.87 -1.39
N ILE A 464 14.21 7.45 -1.55
CA ILE A 464 15.07 7.14 -0.40
C ILE A 464 15.40 8.41 0.39
N THR A 465 15.57 9.55 -0.29
CA THR A 465 15.78 10.85 0.38
C THR A 465 14.58 11.21 1.25
N LEU A 466 13.36 11.12 0.72
CA LEU A 466 12.14 11.38 1.47
C LEU A 466 11.94 10.38 2.63
N PHE A 467 12.26 9.10 2.41
CA PHE A 467 12.23 8.07 3.46
C PHE A 467 13.18 8.41 4.60
N VAL A 468 14.43 8.81 4.31
CA VAL A 468 15.41 9.20 5.34
C VAL A 468 14.94 10.45 6.10
N ILE A 469 14.40 11.45 5.41
CA ILE A 469 13.88 12.68 6.05
C ILE A 469 12.71 12.34 6.99
N THR A 470 11.72 11.59 6.51
CA THR A 470 10.53 11.23 7.29
C THR A 470 10.87 10.30 8.46
N LEU A 471 11.77 9.33 8.26
CA LEU A 471 12.29 8.48 9.33
C LEU A 471 13.02 9.30 10.39
N GLY A 472 13.90 10.21 9.97
CA GLY A 472 14.64 11.11 10.86
C GLY A 472 13.70 11.96 11.72
N MET A 473 12.65 12.53 11.13
CA MET A 473 11.62 13.26 11.86
C MET A 473 10.84 12.40 12.85
N ASN A 474 10.46 11.17 12.47
CA ASN A 474 9.75 10.26 13.36
C ASN A 474 10.62 9.84 14.56
N VAL A 475 11.91 9.58 14.32
CA VAL A 475 12.88 9.28 15.39
C VAL A 475 13.05 10.48 16.32
N LEU A 476 13.17 11.69 15.78
CA LEU A 476 13.24 12.93 16.55
C LEU A 476 11.98 13.13 17.41
N ALA A 477 10.79 12.87 16.86
CA ALA A 477 9.53 12.99 17.57
C ALA A 477 9.48 12.04 18.78
N LEU A 478 9.90 10.78 18.60
CA LEU A 478 9.99 9.79 19.68
C LEU A 478 11.01 10.19 20.75
N TYR A 479 12.16 10.73 20.34
CA TYR A 479 13.18 11.20 21.26
C TYR A 479 12.66 12.35 22.15
N ILE A 480 11.98 13.33 21.56
CA ILE A 480 11.37 14.46 22.29
C ILE A 480 10.35 13.93 23.28
N VAL A 481 9.42 13.07 22.87
CA VAL A 481 8.38 12.52 23.75
C VAL A 481 8.99 11.78 24.96
N ARG A 482 10.03 10.97 24.74
CA ARG A 482 10.69 10.23 25.84
C ARG A 482 11.37 11.16 26.83
N LYS A 483 12.12 12.16 26.36
CA LYS A 483 12.90 13.06 27.22
C LYS A 483 12.05 13.83 28.23
N TYR A 484 10.82 14.19 27.88
CA TYR A 484 9.95 14.99 28.74
C TYR A 484 8.88 14.18 29.48
N ARG A 485 8.70 12.89 29.17
CA ARG A 485 7.80 11.99 29.91
C ARG A 485 8.35 11.62 31.30
N GLU A 486 9.66 11.68 31.50
CA GLU A 486 10.34 11.32 32.76
C GLU A 486 10.14 12.35 33.90
N GLN A 487 9.39 13.44 33.72
CA GLN A 487 9.27 14.52 34.73
C GLN A 487 8.03 14.47 35.62
N TYR A 488 7.12 13.50 35.48
CA TYR A 488 5.85 13.48 36.21
C TYR A 488 5.45 12.11 36.80
N GLU A 489 6.38 11.16 36.91
CA GLU A 489 6.22 9.97 37.77
C GLU A 489 6.79 10.19 39.16
#